data_AF-A0A067F643-F1
#
_entry.id   AF-A0A067F643-F1
#
_cell.length_a   1.000
_cell.length_b   1.000
_cell.length_c   1.000
_cell.angle_alpha   90.00
_cell.angle_beta   90.00
_cell.angle_gamma   90.00
#
_symmetry.space_group_name_H-M   'P 1'
#
loop_
_entity.id
_entity.type
_entity.pdbx_description
1 polymer ?
#
loop_
_entity_poly.entity_id
_entity_poly.type
_entity_poly.pdbx_seq_one_letter_code
_entity_poly.pdbx_strand_id
1 'polypeptide(L)'
;MTDHVQEQEMEIEALEAILMDEFKEIHSGESGLNTSNQCFQVTLSPQDDEADESTMPPVELALIFSHTEKYPDEPPLLNVKSLRGIQAGDLKILKEKLEQEASENLGMAMIYTLVTSAKEWLSERYSQDAGIDNTGEEELEKDEVIVPHGEPVTVETFLAWRERFEAELALERAKLMPESALTAPKEKKLTGRQWFESGRATAVSQVSLCLFRCTKIWYL
;
A
#
# COMPACT_ATOMS: atom_id res chain seq x y z
N MET A 1 5.56 -16.99 -10.82
CA MET A 1 6.80 -16.20 -10.89
C MET A 1 6.35 -14.80 -10.58
N THR A 2 6.59 -14.35 -9.36
CA THR A 2 6.51 -12.94 -8.98
C THR A 2 7.51 -12.20 -9.86
N ASP A 3 7.05 -11.15 -10.53
CA ASP A 3 7.92 -10.31 -11.33
C ASP A 3 8.55 -9.28 -10.39
N HIS A 4 9.68 -9.68 -9.79
CA HIS A 4 10.41 -8.85 -8.82
C HIS A 4 10.79 -7.50 -9.40
N VAL A 5 11.01 -7.41 -10.72
CA VAL A 5 11.35 -6.14 -11.38
C VAL A 5 10.15 -5.21 -11.39
N GLN A 6 8.97 -5.71 -11.77
CA GLN A 6 7.74 -4.90 -11.75
C GLN A 6 7.40 -4.44 -10.32
N GLU A 7 7.56 -5.29 -9.32
CA GLU A 7 7.32 -4.92 -7.91
C GLU A 7 8.30 -3.84 -7.45
N GLN A 8 9.57 -3.96 -7.81
CA GLN A 8 10.59 -2.94 -7.52
C GLN A 8 10.25 -1.61 -8.20
N GLU A 9 9.85 -1.62 -9.46
CA GLU A 9 9.48 -0.39 -10.20
C GLU A 9 8.26 0.30 -9.58
N MET A 10 7.23 -0.47 -9.20
CA MET A 10 6.04 0.08 -8.53
C MET A 10 6.38 0.66 -7.15
N GLU A 11 7.30 0.03 -6.40
CA GLU A 11 7.75 0.58 -5.12
C GLU A 11 8.51 1.90 -5.30
N ILE A 12 9.39 2.00 -6.30
CA ILE A 12 10.11 3.25 -6.57
C ILE A 12 9.16 4.38 -6.95
N GLU A 13 8.18 4.13 -7.83
CA GLU A 13 7.18 5.13 -8.21
C GLU A 13 6.37 5.60 -6.99
N ALA A 14 5.99 4.67 -6.11
CA ALA A 14 5.30 5.01 -4.87
C ALA A 14 6.19 5.86 -3.93
N LEU A 15 7.46 5.51 -3.78
CA LEU A 15 8.40 6.26 -2.94
C LEU A 15 8.66 7.67 -3.49
N GLU A 16 8.80 7.82 -4.80
CA GLU A 16 8.96 9.13 -5.44
C GLU A 16 7.72 10.02 -5.20
N ALA A 17 6.52 9.42 -5.22
CA ALA A 17 5.28 10.14 -4.93
C ALA A 17 5.12 10.51 -3.44
N ILE A 18 5.55 9.65 -2.52
CA ILE A 18 5.40 9.86 -1.07
C ILE A 18 6.45 10.85 -0.54
N LEU A 19 7.71 10.67 -0.95
CA LEU A 19 8.87 11.36 -0.38
C LEU A 19 9.31 12.57 -1.22
N MET A 20 8.80 12.72 -2.45
CA MET A 20 9.02 13.88 -3.32
C MET A 20 10.49 14.35 -3.34
N ASP A 21 10.79 15.50 -2.75
CA ASP A 21 12.11 16.13 -2.75
C ASP A 21 13.16 15.41 -1.87
N GLU A 22 12.71 14.57 -0.93
CA GLU A 22 13.58 13.78 -0.05
C GLU A 22 14.19 12.57 -0.76
N PHE A 23 13.58 12.11 -1.85
CA PHE A 23 13.98 10.93 -2.61
C PHE A 23 14.79 11.29 -3.86
N LYS A 24 16.03 10.77 -3.96
CA LYS A 24 16.93 11.08 -5.08
C LYS A 24 17.60 9.81 -5.61
N GLU A 25 17.56 9.62 -6.92
CA GLU A 25 18.39 8.61 -7.57
C GLU A 25 19.85 9.07 -7.60
N ILE A 26 20.76 8.17 -7.22
CA ILE A 26 22.20 8.40 -7.21
C ILE A 26 22.93 7.32 -8.02
N HIS A 27 24.07 7.70 -8.60
CA HIS A 27 24.88 6.75 -9.35
C HIS A 27 25.57 5.75 -8.42
N SER A 28 25.75 4.51 -8.89
CA SER A 28 26.33 3.41 -8.11
C SER A 28 27.74 3.73 -7.58
N GLY A 29 28.49 4.61 -8.26
CA GLY A 29 29.81 5.09 -7.83
C GLY A 29 29.81 6.03 -6.61
N GLU A 30 28.69 6.70 -6.32
CA GLU A 30 28.55 7.65 -5.18
C GLU A 30 27.80 7.02 -3.99
N SER A 31 27.04 5.97 -4.25
CA SER A 31 26.26 5.20 -3.28
C SER A 31 27.10 4.56 -2.17
N GLY A 32 28.33 4.12 -2.49
CA GLY A 32 29.17 3.36 -1.57
C GLY A 32 28.71 1.92 -1.37
N LEU A 33 27.73 1.47 -2.17
CA LEU A 33 27.31 0.08 -2.30
C LEU A 33 28.08 -0.58 -3.47
N ASN A 34 28.53 -1.83 -3.29
CA ASN A 34 29.21 -2.59 -4.34
C ASN A 34 28.19 -3.21 -5.32
N THR A 35 27.41 -2.38 -6.01
CA THR A 35 26.40 -2.85 -6.97
C THR A 35 26.51 -2.09 -8.28
N SER A 36 26.06 -2.71 -9.37
CA SER A 36 25.86 -2.05 -10.67
C SER A 36 24.42 -1.57 -10.86
N ASN A 37 23.57 -1.75 -9.85
CA ASN A 37 22.14 -1.42 -9.93
C ASN A 37 21.92 0.07 -9.59
N GLN A 38 20.71 0.54 -9.91
CA GLN A 38 20.25 1.87 -9.51
C GLN A 38 20.26 1.96 -7.98
N CYS A 39 20.82 3.05 -7.49
CA CYS A 39 20.91 3.34 -6.07
C CYS A 39 20.06 4.57 -5.78
N PHE A 40 19.39 4.56 -4.65
CA PHE A 40 18.52 5.65 -4.24
C PHE A 40 18.98 6.16 -2.88
N GLN A 41 18.84 7.45 -2.69
CA GLN A 41 19.14 8.16 -1.46
C GLN A 41 17.88 8.84 -0.97
N VAL A 42 17.51 8.54 0.28
CA VAL A 42 16.46 9.24 1.01
C VAL A 42 17.12 10.13 2.06
N THR A 43 16.80 11.41 2.04
CA THR A 43 17.26 12.36 3.05
C THR A 43 16.24 12.42 4.18
N LEU A 44 16.66 12.16 5.41
CA LEU A 44 15.80 12.11 6.59
C LEU A 44 16.21 13.18 7.59
N SER A 45 15.22 13.86 8.15
CA SER A 45 15.37 14.83 9.22
C SER A 45 14.42 14.51 10.38
N PRO A 46 14.78 14.85 11.63
CA PRO A 46 13.95 14.57 12.81
C PRO A 46 12.82 15.57 13.05
N GLN A 47 12.78 16.68 12.31
CA GLN A 47 11.79 17.76 12.45
C GLN A 47 10.81 17.66 11.29
N ASP A 48 9.50 17.61 11.58
CA ASP A 48 8.49 17.72 10.53
C ASP A 48 8.46 19.16 9.98
N ASP A 49 8.18 19.30 8.69
CA ASP A 49 8.25 20.54 7.88
C ASP A 49 7.41 21.74 8.41
N GLU A 50 6.73 21.61 9.56
CA GLU A 50 5.92 22.66 10.17
C GLU A 50 6.72 23.69 10.98
N ALA A 51 7.99 23.43 11.29
CA ALA A 51 8.82 24.37 12.04
C ALA A 51 9.68 25.23 11.10
N ASP A 52 9.18 26.44 10.85
CA ASP A 52 9.83 27.64 10.27
C ASP A 52 11.06 27.38 9.36
N GLU A 53 10.87 27.49 8.02
CA GLU A 53 11.89 27.30 6.95
C GLU A 53 13.22 28.05 7.16
N SER A 54 13.26 28.98 8.12
CA SER A 54 14.42 29.79 8.49
C SER A 54 15.44 29.04 9.36
N THR A 55 15.07 27.91 9.96
CA THR A 55 15.93 27.15 10.87
C THR A 55 16.38 25.88 10.15
N MET A 56 17.63 25.83 9.68
CA MET A 56 18.15 24.59 9.09
C MET A 56 18.04 23.44 10.10
N PRO A 57 17.65 22.22 9.66
CA PRO A 57 17.51 21.09 10.57
C PRO A 57 18.86 20.83 11.29
N PRO A 58 18.83 20.59 12.61
CA PRO A 58 20.04 20.41 13.40
C PRO A 58 20.78 19.12 13.02
N VAL A 59 20.05 18.12 12.52
CA VAL A 59 20.54 16.77 12.24
C VAL A 59 19.94 16.27 10.92
N GLU A 60 20.78 15.70 10.05
CA GLU A 60 20.36 15.14 8.76
C GLU A 60 21.05 13.80 8.51
N LEU A 61 20.28 12.83 8.04
CA LEU A 61 20.73 11.49 7.67
C LEU A 61 20.43 11.22 6.21
N ALA A 62 21.36 10.58 5.50
CA ALA A 62 21.12 10.00 4.19
C ALA A 62 21.03 8.47 4.31
N LEU A 63 19.84 7.93 4.05
CA LEU A 63 19.62 6.50 3.89
C LEU A 63 19.79 6.13 2.41
N ILE A 64 20.79 5.31 2.10
CA ILE A 64 21.09 4.88 0.75
C ILE A 64 20.75 3.40 0.62
N PHE A 65 20.00 3.05 -0.41
CA PHE A 65 19.66 1.66 -0.67
C PHE A 65 19.74 1.29 -2.16
N SER A 66 19.84 -0.01 -2.42
CA SER A 66 19.82 -0.61 -3.75
C SER A 66 19.05 -1.92 -3.70
N HIS A 67 18.19 -2.16 -4.70
CA HIS A 67 17.51 -3.44 -4.83
C HIS A 67 18.47 -4.57 -5.22
N THR A 68 18.20 -5.77 -4.67
CA THR A 68 18.82 -7.03 -5.08
C THR A 68 17.94 -7.71 -6.13
N GLU A 69 18.51 -8.65 -6.90
CA GLU A 69 17.75 -9.36 -7.96
C GLU A 69 16.57 -10.17 -7.42
N LYS A 70 16.59 -10.51 -6.13
CA LYS A 70 15.55 -11.29 -5.44
C LYS A 70 14.70 -10.48 -4.48
N TYR A 71 14.91 -9.18 -4.40
CA TYR A 71 14.07 -8.32 -3.56
C TYR A 71 12.62 -8.36 -4.08
N PRO A 72 11.60 -8.55 -3.22
CA PRO A 72 11.62 -8.43 -1.75
C PRO A 72 11.85 -9.72 -0.94
N ASP A 73 12.15 -10.86 -1.57
CA ASP A 73 12.45 -12.12 -0.86
C ASP A 73 13.85 -12.10 -0.20
N GLU A 74 14.75 -11.25 -0.69
CA GLU A 74 16.08 -10.99 -0.14
C GLU A 74 16.19 -9.51 0.28
N PRO A 75 16.84 -9.18 1.41
CA PRO A 75 16.93 -7.80 1.84
C PRO A 75 17.69 -6.93 0.83
N PRO A 76 17.36 -5.63 0.73
CA PRO A 76 18.06 -4.69 -0.10
C PRO A 76 19.43 -4.40 0.48
N LEU A 77 20.32 -3.91 -0.35
CA LEU A 77 21.63 -3.43 0.10
C LEU A 77 21.47 -2.04 0.68
N LEU A 78 21.77 -1.90 1.97
CA LEU A 78 21.50 -0.68 2.73
C LEU A 78 22.80 -0.08 3.28
N ASN A 79 22.91 1.25 3.16
CA ASN A 79 24.00 2.04 3.66
C ASN A 79 23.48 3.33 4.30
N VAL A 80 24.08 3.72 5.41
CA VAL A 80 23.61 4.84 6.22
C VAL A 80 24.73 5.85 6.33
N LYS A 81 24.51 7.08 5.84
CA LYS A 81 25.49 8.18 5.86
C LYS A 81 24.98 9.34 6.71
N SER A 82 25.84 9.85 7.60
CA SER A 82 25.58 11.10 8.34
C SER A 82 25.86 12.29 7.42
N LEU A 83 24.86 13.14 7.21
CA LEU A 83 25.05 14.43 6.53
C LEU A 83 25.40 15.52 7.54
N ARG A 84 24.70 15.53 8.68
CA ARG A 84 24.89 16.53 9.75
C ARG A 84 24.55 15.96 11.12
N GLY A 85 25.40 16.22 12.11
CA GLY A 85 25.07 16.07 13.54
C GLY A 85 25.07 14.65 14.10
N ILE A 86 25.15 13.60 13.28
CA ILE A 86 25.06 12.20 13.74
C ILE A 86 26.44 11.60 13.98
N GLN A 87 26.63 10.99 15.15
CA GLN A 87 27.87 10.31 15.52
C GLN A 87 28.05 8.97 14.79
N ALA A 88 29.29 8.58 14.52
CA ALA A 88 29.56 7.31 13.81
C ALA A 88 29.17 6.05 14.61
N GLY A 89 29.09 6.13 15.94
CA GLY A 89 28.59 5.03 16.78
C GLY A 89 27.09 4.80 16.59
N ASP A 90 26.34 5.90 16.59
CA ASP A 90 24.89 5.95 16.36
C ASP A 90 24.49 5.41 14.99
N LEU A 91 25.27 5.72 13.94
CA LEU A 91 25.05 5.17 12.59
C LEU A 91 25.13 3.63 12.57
N LYS A 92 26.04 3.03 13.35
CA LYS A 92 26.16 1.57 13.42
C LYS A 92 24.96 0.94 14.11
N ILE A 93 24.51 1.55 15.21
CA ILE A 93 23.33 1.09 15.95
C ILE A 93 22.09 1.17 15.06
N LEU A 94 21.91 2.29 14.35
CA LEU A 94 20.81 2.46 13.42
C LEU A 94 20.89 1.44 12.28
N LYS A 95 22.08 1.22 11.70
CA LYS A 95 22.26 0.22 10.66
C LYS A 95 21.91 -1.20 11.12
N GLU A 96 22.35 -1.61 12.31
CA GLU A 96 22.02 -2.91 12.90
C GLU A 96 20.50 -3.06 13.12
N LYS A 97 19.82 -2.00 13.59
CA LYS A 97 18.36 -1.98 13.73
C LYS A 97 17.66 -2.19 12.39
N LEU A 98 18.08 -1.45 11.35
CA LEU A 98 17.48 -1.53 10.02
C LEU A 98 17.74 -2.90 9.35
N GLU A 99 18.91 -3.49 9.56
CA GLU A 99 19.23 -4.84 9.07
C GLU A 99 18.35 -5.90 9.74
N GLN A 100 18.06 -5.75 11.04
CA GLN A 100 17.13 -6.64 11.74
C GLN A 100 15.71 -6.51 11.18
N GLU A 101 15.21 -5.28 11.06
CA GLU A 101 13.86 -5.01 10.56
C GLU A 101 13.69 -5.46 9.09
N ALA A 102 14.74 -5.33 8.29
CA ALA A 102 14.77 -5.87 6.93
C ALA A 102 14.62 -7.40 6.91
N SER A 103 15.17 -8.12 7.89
CA SER A 103 15.03 -9.58 7.97
C SER A 103 13.65 -10.04 8.43
N GLU A 104 12.93 -9.18 9.15
CA GLU A 104 11.58 -9.45 9.66
C GLU A 104 10.51 -9.16 8.60
N ASN A 105 10.76 -8.22 7.68
CA ASN A 105 9.82 -7.77 6.64
C ASN A 105 10.03 -8.42 5.26
N LEU A 106 10.73 -9.55 5.19
CA LEU A 106 10.95 -10.26 3.92
C LEU A 106 9.64 -10.75 3.28
N GLY A 107 9.62 -10.74 1.94
CA GLY A 107 8.48 -11.19 1.14
C GLY A 107 7.52 -10.07 0.74
N MET A 108 7.80 -8.82 1.09
CA MET A 108 7.08 -7.64 0.59
C MET A 108 7.97 -6.40 0.51
N ALA A 109 7.52 -5.41 -0.27
CA ALA A 109 8.12 -4.08 -0.33
C ALA A 109 8.26 -3.49 1.09
N MET A 110 9.47 -3.12 1.48
CA MET A 110 9.80 -2.72 2.85
C MET A 110 10.68 -1.47 2.94
N ILE A 111 11.05 -0.85 1.82
CA ILE A 111 11.91 0.35 1.86
C ILE A 111 11.24 1.47 2.65
N TYR A 112 9.95 1.71 2.40
CA TYR A 112 9.20 2.75 3.13
C TYR A 112 9.17 2.48 4.64
N THR A 113 9.00 1.22 5.03
CA THR A 113 9.04 0.80 6.43
C THR A 113 10.40 1.11 7.06
N LEU A 114 11.50 0.76 6.37
CA LEU A 114 12.86 1.06 6.83
C LEU A 114 13.13 2.56 6.93
N VAL A 115 12.66 3.34 5.95
CA VAL A 115 12.72 4.81 5.96
C VAL A 115 12.00 5.37 7.18
N THR A 116 10.77 4.91 7.43
CA THR A 116 9.96 5.36 8.56
C THR A 116 10.61 5.01 9.90
N SER A 117 11.08 3.77 10.06
CA SER A 117 11.79 3.34 11.27
C SER A 117 13.09 4.10 11.52
N ALA A 118 13.79 4.50 10.45
CA ALA A 118 14.97 5.35 10.55
C ALA A 118 14.60 6.78 10.98
N LYS A 119 13.51 7.35 10.42
CA LYS A 119 13.00 8.67 10.81
C LYS A 119 12.58 8.69 12.29
N GLU A 120 11.81 7.70 12.73
CA GLU A 120 11.41 7.54 14.14
C GLU A 120 12.60 7.39 15.08
N TRP A 121 13.63 6.64 14.67
CA TRP A 121 14.84 6.49 15.47
C TRP A 121 15.61 7.81 15.60
N LEU A 122 15.67 8.60 14.52
CA LEU A 122 16.29 9.93 14.54
C LEU A 122 15.51 10.89 15.44
N SER A 123 14.19 10.92 15.36
CA SER A 123 13.38 11.77 16.23
C SER A 123 13.56 11.36 17.70
N GLU A 124 13.45 10.08 18.05
CA GLU A 124 13.63 9.63 19.44
C GLU A 124 14.99 10.04 20.03
N ARG A 125 16.05 10.03 19.22
CA ARG A 125 17.41 10.36 19.67
C ARG A 125 17.72 11.85 19.68
N TYR A 126 17.18 12.60 18.73
CA TYR A 126 17.62 13.98 18.44
C TYR A 126 16.50 15.03 18.57
N SER A 127 15.24 14.65 18.83
CA SER A 127 14.12 15.59 19.08
C SER A 127 14.27 16.39 20.38
N GLN A 128 15.23 16.07 21.26
CA GLN A 128 15.41 16.73 22.57
C GLN A 128 16.37 17.93 22.58
N ASP A 129 17.17 18.17 21.52
CA ASP A 129 18.21 19.21 21.56
C ASP A 129 17.73 20.62 21.12
N ALA A 130 16.41 20.79 20.92
CA ALA A 130 15.81 22.03 20.41
C ALA A 130 14.81 22.72 21.36
N GLY A 131 14.91 22.53 22.69
CA GLY A 131 13.99 23.27 23.57
C GLY A 131 14.15 23.05 25.07
N ILE A 132 15.15 23.68 25.69
CA ILE A 132 14.97 24.16 27.05
C ILE A 132 14.08 25.41 26.98
N ASP A 133 12.92 25.27 27.63
CA ASP A 133 11.87 26.26 27.94
C ASP A 133 10.68 26.38 26.97
N ASN A 134 9.71 25.48 27.14
CA ASN A 134 8.36 25.94 27.47
C ASN A 134 7.70 24.98 28.46
N THR A 135 7.67 25.40 29.73
CA THR A 135 6.87 24.77 30.78
C THR A 135 5.39 25.12 30.56
N GLY A 136 4.54 24.08 30.48
CA GLY A 136 3.08 24.13 30.42
C GLY A 136 2.59 23.58 29.08
N GLU A 137 2.39 22.27 28.92
CA GLU A 137 1.26 21.53 29.51
C GLU A 137 1.69 20.15 30.04
N GLU A 138 1.95 20.08 31.35
CA GLU A 138 1.64 18.87 32.12
C GLU A 138 0.17 19.02 32.59
N GLU A 139 -0.78 18.58 31.77
CA GLU A 139 -2.02 17.96 32.28
C GLU A 139 -1.91 16.47 31.95
N LEU A 140 -1.44 15.60 32.86
CA LEU A 140 -2.25 15.05 33.94
C LEU A 140 -3.70 14.74 33.54
N GLU A 141 -3.89 14.00 32.45
CA GLU A 141 -4.89 12.93 32.43
C GLU A 141 -4.18 11.57 32.47
N LYS A 142 -3.70 11.22 33.67
CA LYS A 142 -3.59 9.81 34.07
C LYS A 142 -4.99 9.36 34.46
N ASP A 143 -5.75 8.93 33.46
CA ASP A 143 -6.93 8.04 33.48
C ASP A 143 -7.36 8.02 31.99
N GLU A 144 -7.02 7.07 31.13
CA GLU A 144 -7.02 5.63 31.26
C GLU A 144 -6.00 5.06 30.27
N VAL A 145 -5.24 4.05 30.71
CA VAL A 145 -4.64 3.07 29.80
C VAL A 145 -5.79 2.33 29.14
N ILE A 146 -6.33 2.88 28.05
CA ILE A 146 -7.00 2.07 27.05
C ILE A 146 -5.86 1.45 26.26
N VAL A 147 -5.36 0.32 26.77
CA VAL A 147 -4.91 -0.75 25.89
C VAL A 147 -5.89 -0.73 24.71
N PRO A 148 -5.48 -0.66 23.44
CA PRO A 148 -6.37 -1.03 22.35
C PRO A 148 -6.60 -2.54 22.47
N HIS A 149 -7.26 -2.94 23.55
CA HIS A 149 -8.04 -4.13 23.60
C HIS A 149 -9.12 -3.81 22.59
N GLY A 150 -8.96 -4.32 21.37
CA GLY A 150 -10.06 -4.31 20.42
C GLY A 150 -11.29 -4.72 21.21
N GLU A 151 -12.33 -3.89 21.16
CA GLU A 151 -13.64 -4.33 21.62
C GLU A 151 -13.85 -5.67 20.93
N PRO A 152 -13.99 -6.78 21.69
CA PRO A 152 -14.04 -8.09 21.08
C PRO A 152 -15.12 -7.98 20.01
N VAL A 153 -14.74 -8.29 18.77
CA VAL A 153 -15.67 -8.31 17.64
C VAL A 153 -16.63 -9.44 17.93
N THR A 154 -17.62 -9.16 18.77
CA THR A 154 -18.72 -10.06 19.03
C THR A 154 -19.59 -10.07 17.79
N VAL A 155 -20.34 -11.16 17.59
CA VAL A 155 -21.25 -11.28 16.46
C VAL A 155 -22.21 -10.09 16.42
N GLU A 156 -22.58 -9.54 17.58
CA GLU A 156 -23.49 -8.40 17.70
C GLU A 156 -22.86 -7.08 17.21
N THR A 157 -21.59 -6.80 17.57
CA THR A 157 -20.86 -5.62 17.08
C THR A 157 -20.63 -5.69 15.56
N PHE A 158 -20.29 -6.88 15.05
CA PHE A 158 -20.17 -7.11 13.61
C PHE A 158 -21.51 -6.98 12.88
N LEU A 159 -22.62 -7.46 13.45
CA LEU A 159 -23.95 -7.31 12.87
C LEU A 159 -24.39 -5.85 12.82
N ALA A 160 -24.15 -5.07 13.88
CA ALA A 160 -24.47 -3.65 13.91
C ALA A 160 -23.66 -2.86 12.86
N TRP A 161 -22.39 -3.21 12.69
CA TRP A 161 -21.55 -2.63 11.63
C TRP A 161 -22.00 -3.07 10.23
N ARG A 162 -22.30 -4.36 10.04
CA ARG A 162 -22.83 -4.92 8.79
C ARG A 162 -24.16 -4.28 8.41
N GLU A 163 -25.04 -4.05 9.36
CA GLU A 163 -26.35 -3.43 9.12
C GLU A 163 -26.22 -1.97 8.69
N ARG A 164 -25.29 -1.20 9.28
CA ARG A 164 -24.99 0.17 8.83
C ARG A 164 -24.42 0.18 7.41
N PHE A 165 -23.48 -0.72 7.12
CA PHE A 165 -22.89 -0.86 5.79
C PHE A 165 -23.92 -1.34 4.74
N GLU A 166 -24.76 -2.32 5.08
CA GLU A 166 -25.85 -2.80 4.22
C GLU A 166 -26.91 -1.71 4.00
N ALA A 167 -27.19 -0.87 4.99
CA ALA A 167 -28.11 0.25 4.86
C ALA A 167 -27.56 1.34 3.93
N GLU A 168 -26.27 1.68 4.02
CA GLU A 168 -25.61 2.61 3.09
C GLU A 168 -25.59 2.05 1.66
N LEU A 169 -25.22 0.78 1.49
CA LEU A 169 -25.24 0.09 0.20
C LEU A 169 -26.67 0.01 -0.38
N ALA A 170 -27.68 -0.20 0.47
CA ALA A 170 -29.08 -0.24 0.05
C ALA A 170 -29.60 1.15 -0.34
N LEU A 171 -29.18 2.22 0.35
CA LEU A 171 -29.49 3.60 -0.04
C LEU A 171 -28.83 3.96 -1.37
N GLU A 172 -27.58 3.56 -1.58
CA GLU A 172 -26.87 3.74 -2.85
C GLU A 172 -27.55 2.94 -3.98
N ARG A 173 -27.95 1.69 -3.71
CA ARG A 173 -28.69 0.85 -4.64
C ARG A 173 -30.09 1.38 -4.95
N ALA A 174 -30.76 2.01 -3.98
CA ALA A 174 -32.05 2.65 -4.16
C ALA A 174 -31.93 3.96 -4.96
N LYS A 175 -30.84 4.72 -4.79
CA LYS A 175 -30.51 5.89 -5.61
C LYS A 175 -30.30 5.55 -7.08
N LEU A 176 -29.83 4.34 -7.37
CA LEU A 176 -29.62 3.84 -8.74
C LEU A 176 -30.88 3.23 -9.39
N MET A 177 -32.05 3.28 -8.74
CA MET A 177 -33.32 2.81 -9.32
C MET A 177 -34.22 4.00 -9.75
N PRO A 178 -34.44 4.23 -11.07
CA PRO A 178 -35.44 5.20 -11.52
C PRO A 178 -36.88 4.67 -11.28
N GLU A 179 -37.80 5.57 -10.89
CA GLU A 179 -39.25 5.34 -10.65
C GLU A 179 -40.07 4.87 -11.87
N SER A 180 -39.48 4.18 -12.85
CA SER A 180 -40.17 3.66 -14.04
C SER A 180 -40.33 2.13 -14.03
N ALA A 181 -39.99 1.44 -12.94
CA ALA A 181 -40.07 -0.02 -12.82
C ALA A 181 -41.20 -0.55 -11.90
N LEU A 182 -42.10 0.30 -11.39
CA LEU A 182 -43.22 -0.11 -10.52
C LEU A 182 -44.45 -0.65 -11.27
N THR A 183 -44.41 -0.79 -12.60
CA THR A 183 -45.51 -1.35 -13.41
C THR A 183 -45.04 -2.41 -14.42
N ALA A 184 -44.13 -3.30 -14.02
CA ALA A 184 -43.87 -4.54 -14.77
C ALA A 184 -44.08 -5.76 -13.86
N PRO A 185 -44.97 -6.71 -14.20
CA PRO A 185 -45.15 -7.93 -13.43
C PRO A 185 -43.83 -8.70 -13.41
N LYS A 186 -43.44 -9.12 -12.20
CA LYS A 186 -42.18 -9.78 -11.85
C LYS A 186 -42.03 -11.10 -12.61
N GLU A 187 -41.47 -11.06 -13.81
CA GLU A 187 -41.01 -12.27 -14.48
C GLU A 187 -39.86 -12.87 -13.65
N LYS A 188 -40.12 -14.06 -13.13
CA LYS A 188 -39.19 -14.84 -12.30
C LYS A 188 -37.94 -15.14 -13.11
N LYS A 189 -36.88 -14.35 -12.93
CA LYS A 189 -35.53 -14.68 -13.39
C LYS A 189 -35.15 -16.03 -12.77
N LEU A 190 -35.13 -17.07 -13.60
CA LEU A 190 -34.70 -18.42 -13.20
C LEU A 190 -33.26 -18.33 -12.69
N THR A 191 -33.00 -18.99 -11.56
CA THR A 191 -31.65 -19.04 -10.99
C THR A 191 -30.70 -19.74 -11.98
N GLY A 192 -29.42 -19.37 -12.00
CA GLY A 192 -28.46 -19.88 -12.99
C GLY A 192 -28.39 -21.42 -13.06
N ARG A 193 -28.58 -22.10 -11.92
CA ARG A 193 -28.66 -23.56 -11.84
C ARG A 193 -29.91 -24.13 -12.52
N GLN A 194 -31.08 -23.53 -12.27
CA GLN A 194 -32.33 -23.94 -12.93
C GLN A 194 -32.29 -23.66 -14.44
N TRP A 195 -31.60 -22.60 -14.86
CA TRP A 195 -31.40 -22.30 -16.28
C TRP A 195 -30.59 -23.40 -16.98
N PHE A 196 -29.53 -23.88 -16.31
CA PHE A 196 -28.67 -24.96 -16.81
C PHE A 196 -29.36 -26.32 -16.84
N GLU A 197 -30.08 -26.68 -15.78
CA GLU A 197 -30.80 -27.97 -15.67
C GLU A 197 -32.06 -28.04 -16.55
N SER A 198 -32.65 -26.90 -16.94
CA SER A 198 -33.83 -26.86 -17.84
C SER A 198 -33.53 -27.18 -19.32
N GLY A 199 -32.27 -27.47 -19.68
CA GLY A 199 -31.85 -27.80 -21.05
C GLY A 199 -31.87 -26.62 -22.04
N ARG A 200 -32.19 -25.41 -21.57
CA ARG A 200 -32.19 -24.18 -22.39
C ARG A 200 -30.79 -23.70 -22.77
N ALA A 201 -29.76 -24.07 -21.98
CA ALA A 201 -28.37 -23.80 -22.32
C ALA A 201 -27.92 -24.51 -23.62
N THR A 202 -28.54 -25.65 -23.95
CA THR A 202 -28.18 -26.46 -25.13
C THR A 202 -28.84 -25.97 -26.43
N ALA A 203 -29.80 -25.04 -26.35
CA ALA A 203 -30.58 -24.59 -27.50
C ALA A 203 -29.92 -23.46 -28.34
N VAL A 204 -28.73 -22.97 -27.94
CA VAL A 204 -28.00 -21.94 -28.70
C VAL A 204 -27.18 -22.53 -29.86
N SER A 205 -27.05 -23.86 -29.96
CA SER A 205 -26.43 -24.53 -31.11
C SER A 205 -27.47 -25.00 -32.13
N GLN A 206 -28.17 -24.07 -32.78
CA GLN A 206 -28.77 -24.34 -34.08
C GLN A 206 -28.43 -23.19 -35.03
N VAL A 207 -27.15 -23.14 -35.40
CA VAL A 207 -26.74 -22.50 -36.65
C VAL A 207 -27.55 -23.19 -37.74
N SER A 208 -28.44 -22.42 -38.38
CA SER A 208 -29.17 -22.85 -39.56
C SER A 208 -28.18 -23.34 -40.62
N LEU A 209 -28.06 -24.65 -40.76
CA LEU A 209 -27.67 -25.29 -42.01
C LEU A 209 -28.73 -24.88 -43.05
N CYS A 210 -28.45 -23.82 -43.78
CA CYS A 210 -29.17 -23.47 -44.99
C CYS A 210 -28.81 -24.52 -46.05
N LEU A 211 -29.41 -25.70 -45.94
CA LEU A 211 -29.47 -26.70 -47.00
C LEU A 211 -30.27 -26.07 -48.14
N PHE A 212 -29.56 -25.59 -49.15
CA PHE A 212 -30.12 -25.28 -50.47
C PHE A 212 -30.86 -26.52 -50.97
N ARG A 213 -32.20 -26.52 -50.82
CA ARG A 213 -33.10 -27.49 -51.45
C ARG A 213 -33.18 -27.14 -52.93
N CYS A 214 -32.19 -27.58 -53.68
CA CYS A 214 -32.26 -27.66 -55.13
C CYS A 214 -33.15 -28.85 -55.49
N THR A 215 -34.42 -28.63 -55.79
CA THR A 215 -35.25 -29.60 -56.53
C THR A 215 -36.50 -28.95 -57.12
N LYS A 216 -36.38 -28.57 -58.40
CA LYS A 216 -37.29 -28.81 -59.52
C LYS A 216 -36.80 -27.89 -60.64
N ILE A 217 -36.41 -28.40 -61.81
CA ILE A 217 -37.34 -28.91 -62.82
C ILE A 217 -36.64 -29.97 -63.68
N TRP A 218 -37.35 -31.09 -63.88
CA TRP A 218 -37.10 -32.11 -64.89
C TRP A 218 -37.82 -31.71 -66.19
N TYR A 219 -37.15 -31.89 -67.33
CA TYR A 219 -37.66 -32.24 -68.66
C TYR A 219 -38.90 -31.52 -69.24
N LEU A 220 -38.67 -30.63 -70.22
CA LEU A 220 -38.96 -30.80 -71.66
C LEU A 220 -38.46 -29.59 -72.46
#